data_AF-A0A9P7E9X9-F1
#
_entry.id   AF-A0A9P7E9X9-F1
#
_cell.length_a   1.000
_cell.length_b   1.000
_cell.length_c   1.000
_cell.angle_alpha   90.00
_cell.angle_beta   90.00
_cell.angle_gamma   90.00
#
_symmetry.space_group_name_H-M   'P 1'
#
loop_
_entity.id
_entity.type
_entity.pdbx_description
1 polymer ?
#
loop_
_entity_poly.entity_id
_entity_poly.type
_entity_poly.pdbx_seq_one_letter_code
_entity_poly.pdbx_strand_id
1 'polypeptide(L)'
;MPPIINPEHSKITLETKNVLIDTTATDDTKLQIVINMVASAFSEYCVEPFTTEPCKIVFPDGSTRISPDIAPRTVTARASYINSYTSLSLTPSTIQSLPTPMSLLPTLSLNDPTL
;
A
#
# COMPACT_ATOMS: atom_id res chain seq x y z
N MET A 1 -18.09 -6.57 -18.96
CA MET A 1 -18.82 -7.37 -17.95
C MET A 1 -17.98 -7.42 -16.68
N PRO A 2 -18.33 -6.65 -15.66
CA PRO A 2 -18.18 -7.10 -14.28
C PRO A 2 -19.51 -7.76 -13.84
N PRO A 3 -19.56 -8.83 -13.00
CA PRO A 3 -18.57 -9.83 -12.60
C PRO A 3 -19.07 -11.25 -12.97
N ILE A 4 -18.64 -11.87 -14.08
CA ILE A 4 -19.00 -13.28 -14.35
C ILE A 4 -17.83 -14.06 -14.98
N ILE A 5 -17.22 -13.58 -16.06
CA ILE A 5 -16.02 -14.21 -16.66
C ILE A 5 -15.23 -13.25 -17.57
N ASN A 6 -13.91 -13.35 -17.60
CA ASN A 6 -13.11 -12.56 -18.52
C ASN A 6 -13.16 -13.13 -19.95
N PRO A 7 -12.93 -12.31 -21.00
CA PRO A 7 -12.80 -12.79 -22.37
C PRO A 7 -11.60 -13.74 -22.56
N GLU A 8 -11.70 -14.71 -23.47
CA GLU A 8 -10.59 -15.63 -23.78
C GLU A 8 -9.38 -14.90 -24.40
N HIS A 9 -9.61 -13.79 -25.12
CA HIS A 9 -8.52 -13.03 -25.76
C HIS A 9 -7.58 -12.35 -24.75
N SER A 10 -8.07 -12.03 -23.56
CA SER A 10 -7.31 -11.35 -22.49
C SER A 10 -6.86 -12.34 -21.41
N LYS A 11 -6.80 -13.63 -21.75
CA LYS A 11 -6.42 -14.68 -20.82
C LYS A 11 -4.93 -14.63 -20.54
N ILE A 12 -4.60 -14.65 -19.25
CA ILE A 12 -3.21 -14.73 -18.79
C ILE A 12 -2.70 -16.15 -19.04
N THR A 13 -1.57 -16.25 -19.74
CA THR A 13 -0.81 -17.47 -20.00
C THR A 13 0.62 -17.34 -19.45
N LEU A 14 1.39 -18.43 -19.42
CA LEU A 14 2.80 -18.40 -19.00
C LEU A 14 3.71 -17.53 -19.90
N GLU A 15 3.24 -17.20 -21.11
CA GLU A 15 3.97 -16.33 -22.06
C GLU A 15 3.62 -14.85 -21.88
N THR A 16 2.69 -14.51 -20.97
CA THR A 16 2.24 -13.14 -20.75
C THR A 16 3.36 -12.30 -20.12
N LYS A 17 3.70 -11.19 -20.77
CA LYS A 17 4.76 -10.28 -20.30
C LYS A 17 4.24 -9.12 -19.45
N ASN A 18 3.12 -8.54 -19.88
CA ASN A 18 2.52 -7.36 -19.25
C ASN A 18 1.10 -7.71 -18.82
N VAL A 19 0.72 -7.34 -17.60
CA VAL A 19 -0.59 -7.63 -17.02
C VAL A 19 -1.28 -6.31 -16.71
N LEU A 20 -2.43 -6.07 -17.35
CA LEU A 20 -3.34 -4.98 -16.98
C LEU A 20 -4.31 -5.51 -15.92
N ILE A 21 -4.36 -4.84 -14.77
CA ILE A 21 -5.25 -5.19 -13.66
C ILE A 21 -6.38 -4.16 -13.63
N ASP A 22 -7.59 -4.60 -13.98
CA ASP A 22 -8.81 -3.83 -13.76
C ASP A 22 -9.64 -4.46 -12.65
N THR A 23 -10.30 -3.63 -11.85
CA THR A 23 -11.22 -4.11 -10.83
C THR A 23 -12.35 -3.11 -10.67
N THR A 24 -13.55 -3.62 -10.45
CA THR A 24 -14.74 -2.81 -10.19
C THR A 24 -15.32 -3.22 -8.84
N ALA A 25 -15.64 -2.25 -8.00
CA ALA A 25 -16.33 -2.50 -6.74
C ALA A 25 -17.31 -1.37 -6.43
N THR A 26 -18.23 -1.63 -5.52
CA THR A 26 -19.15 -0.62 -4.97
C THR A 26 -18.49 0.25 -3.90
N ASP A 27 -17.38 -0.20 -3.32
CA ASP A 27 -16.64 0.47 -2.24
C ASP A 27 -15.24 0.87 -2.75
N ASP A 28 -15.00 2.17 -2.85
CA ASP A 28 -13.75 2.74 -3.39
C ASP A 28 -12.53 2.43 -2.50
N THR A 29 -12.71 2.41 -1.18
CA THR A 29 -11.60 2.14 -0.24
C THR A 29 -11.15 0.70 -0.35
N LYS A 30 -12.09 -0.25 -0.41
CA LYS A 30 -11.76 -1.67 -0.60
C LYS A 30 -11.14 -1.91 -1.98
N LEU A 31 -11.65 -1.23 -3.01
CA LEU A 31 -11.09 -1.30 -4.35
C LEU A 31 -9.62 -0.90 -4.37
N GLN A 32 -9.28 0.24 -3.75
CA GLN A 32 -7.90 0.71 -3.67
C GLN A 32 -6.99 -0.29 -2.93
N ILE A 33 -7.45 -0.85 -1.81
CA ILE A 33 -6.68 -1.86 -1.06
C ILE A 33 -6.40 -3.10 -1.90
N VAL A 34 -7.39 -3.59 -2.65
CA VAL A 34 -7.23 -4.79 -3.51
C VAL A 34 -6.26 -4.50 -4.64
N ILE A 35 -6.41 -3.36 -5.33
CA ILE A 35 -5.52 -2.98 -6.43
C ILE A 35 -4.08 -2.86 -5.91
N ASN A 36 -3.86 -2.19 -4.78
CA ASN A 36 -2.53 -2.07 -4.18
C ASN A 36 -1.95 -3.44 -3.82
N MET A 37 -2.75 -4.34 -3.24
CA MET A 37 -2.29 -5.68 -2.86
C MET A 37 -1.85 -6.50 -4.09
N VAL A 38 -2.67 -6.55 -5.14
CA VAL A 38 -2.35 -7.31 -6.35
C VAL A 38 -1.15 -6.68 -7.07
N ALA A 39 -1.12 -5.36 -7.24
CA ALA A 39 -0.02 -4.67 -7.88
C ALA A 39 1.31 -4.89 -7.14
N SER A 40 1.32 -4.76 -5.80
CA SER A 40 2.51 -5.03 -4.99
C SER A 40 2.95 -6.49 -5.05
N ALA A 41 2.03 -7.46 -5.03
CA ALA A 41 2.36 -8.88 -5.11
C ALA A 41 3.01 -9.27 -6.45
N PHE A 42 2.51 -8.72 -7.56
CA PHE A 42 3.08 -8.99 -8.89
C PHE A 42 4.37 -8.21 -9.16
N SER A 43 4.57 -7.07 -8.50
CA SER A 43 5.74 -6.20 -8.72
C SER A 43 7.08 -6.88 -8.46
N GLU A 44 7.13 -7.90 -7.60
CA GLU A 44 8.35 -8.69 -7.34
C GLU A 44 8.82 -9.45 -8.60
N TYR A 45 7.89 -9.85 -9.47
CA TYR A 45 8.16 -10.66 -10.66
C TYR A 45 8.35 -9.82 -11.93
N CYS A 46 8.35 -8.49 -11.81
CA CYS A 46 8.62 -7.59 -12.92
C CYS A 46 10.12 -7.64 -13.32
N VAL A 47 10.41 -7.29 -14.58
CA VAL A 47 11.80 -7.18 -15.07
C VAL A 47 12.60 -6.19 -14.23
N GLU A 48 11.96 -5.09 -13.83
CA GLU A 48 12.45 -4.19 -12.79
C GLU A 48 11.65 -4.48 -11.49
N PRO A 49 12.23 -5.17 -10.50
CA PRO A 49 11.49 -5.59 -9.31
C PRO A 49 10.94 -4.40 -8.50
N PHE A 50 9.78 -4.61 -7.88
CA PHE A 50 9.07 -3.63 -7.05
C PHE A 50 8.66 -2.36 -7.81
N THR A 51 8.49 -2.46 -9.12
CA THR A 51 7.96 -1.39 -9.96
C THR A 51 6.57 -1.72 -10.49
N THR A 52 5.74 -0.70 -10.66
CA THR A 52 4.39 -0.82 -11.24
C THR A 52 4.15 0.38 -12.14
N GLU A 53 3.48 0.16 -13.28
CA GLU A 53 3.12 1.24 -14.20
C GLU A 53 1.77 1.84 -13.77
N PRO A 54 1.72 3.12 -13.33
CA PRO A 54 0.48 3.71 -12.88
C PRO A 54 -0.41 4.11 -14.07
N CYS A 55 -1.71 3.81 -13.94
CA CYS A 55 -2.72 4.11 -14.94
C CYS A 55 -3.55 5.34 -14.55
N LYS A 56 -3.87 6.20 -15.53
CA LYS A 56 -4.79 7.34 -15.35
C LYS A 56 -6.23 6.88 -15.58
N ILE A 57 -7.03 6.91 -14.50
CA ILE A 57 -8.46 6.65 -14.51
C ILE A 57 -9.18 7.98 -14.77
N VAL A 58 -10.13 7.98 -15.70
CA VAL A 58 -11.02 9.12 -15.98
C VAL A 58 -12.43 8.73 -15.57
N PHE A 59 -12.99 9.48 -14.62
CA PHE A 59 -14.33 9.23 -14.10
C PHE A 59 -15.40 9.93 -14.95
N PRO A 60 -16.68 9.49 -14.86
CA PRO A 60 -17.78 10.09 -15.62
C PRO A 60 -18.04 11.58 -15.30
N ASP A 61 -17.63 12.03 -14.12
CA ASP A 61 -17.72 13.44 -13.70
C ASP A 61 -16.57 14.32 -14.26
N GLY A 62 -15.67 13.73 -15.04
CA GLY A 62 -14.50 14.40 -15.60
C GLY A 62 -13.31 14.48 -14.65
N SER A 63 -13.43 14.01 -13.41
CA SER A 63 -12.31 13.89 -12.49
C SER A 63 -11.34 12.80 -12.95
N THR A 64 -10.08 12.91 -12.54
CA THR A 64 -9.05 11.93 -12.91
C THR A 64 -8.25 11.48 -11.71
N ARG A 65 -7.84 10.22 -11.69
CA ARG A 65 -7.03 9.64 -10.61
C ARG A 65 -5.92 8.79 -11.20
N ILE A 66 -4.76 8.83 -10.57
CA ILE A 66 -3.64 7.93 -10.88
C ILE A 66 -3.71 6.74 -9.92
N SER A 67 -3.61 5.52 -10.43
CA SER A 67 -3.70 4.28 -9.65
C SER A 67 -2.67 3.26 -10.12
N PRO A 68 -2.05 2.46 -9.24
CA PRO A 68 -2.23 2.40 -7.78
C PRO A 68 -1.57 3.56 -7.02
N ASP A 69 -2.14 3.93 -5.86
CA ASP A 69 -1.51 4.83 -4.90
C ASP A 69 -0.86 4.01 -3.78
N ILE A 70 0.45 3.82 -3.86
CA ILE A 70 1.25 2.99 -2.94
C ILE A 70 1.94 3.86 -1.87
N ALA A 71 1.51 5.11 -1.69
CA ALA A 71 2.10 5.97 -0.67
C ALA A 71 1.93 5.35 0.74
N PRO A 72 3.00 5.31 1.56
CA PRO A 72 2.91 4.79 2.92
C PRO A 72 2.06 5.71 3.78
N ARG A 73 1.20 5.11 4.62
CA ARG A 73 0.41 5.86 5.61
C ARG A 73 1.31 6.33 6.75
N THR A 74 1.29 7.63 7.02
CA THR A 74 2.01 8.22 8.16
C THR A 74 1.12 8.25 9.41
N VAL A 75 1.70 7.88 10.55
CA VAL A 75 1.05 7.93 11.87
C VAL A 75 2.06 8.44 12.88
N THR A 76 1.62 9.34 13.76
CA THR A 76 2.45 9.88 14.85
C THR A 76 1.96 9.32 16.18
N ALA A 77 2.89 8.84 17.00
CA ALA A 77 2.61 8.32 18.33
C ALA A 77 3.69 8.78 19.32
N ARG A 78 3.30 9.01 20.58
CA ARG A 78 4.22 9.39 21.65
C ARG A 78 4.80 8.15 22.32
N ALA A 79 6.09 8.19 22.68
CA ALA A 79 6.74 7.10 23.43
C ALA A 79 6.04 6.85 24.78
N SER A 80 5.61 7.91 25.48
CA SER A 80 4.86 7.81 26.73
C SER A 80 3.52 7.07 26.57
N TYR A 81 2.81 7.32 25.47
CA TYR A 81 1.58 6.62 25.11
C TYR A 81 1.86 5.13 24.86
N ILE A 82 2.89 4.80 24.08
CA ILE A 82 3.24 3.39 23.82
C ILE A 82 3.58 2.66 25.12
N ASN A 83 4.39 3.27 26.00
CA ASN A 83 4.75 2.72 27.29
C ASN A 83 3.53 2.54 28.21
N SER A 84 2.57 3.48 28.22
CA SER A 84 1.37 3.37 29.07
C SER A 84 0.46 2.21 28.67
N TYR A 85 0.32 1.92 27.37
CA TYR A 85 -0.53 0.81 26.89
C TYR A 85 0.18 -0.54 26.93
N THR A 86 1.51 -0.57 26.78
CA THR A 86 2.29 -1.81 26.82
C THR A 86 2.74 -2.18 28.23
N SER A 87 2.61 -1.28 29.21
CA SER A 87 3.15 -1.40 30.56
C SER A 87 4.67 -1.64 30.58
N LEU A 88 5.37 -1.18 29.53
CA LEU A 88 6.82 -1.24 29.41
C LEU A 88 7.44 0.11 29.75
N SER A 89 8.75 0.11 30.02
CA SER A 89 9.55 1.30 30.27
C SER A 89 10.71 1.35 29.27
N LEU A 90 10.39 1.54 28.00
CA LEU A 90 11.37 1.58 26.92
C LEU A 90 11.74 3.02 26.56
N THR A 91 12.99 3.22 26.13
CA THR A 91 13.46 4.51 25.59
C THR A 91 12.93 4.72 24.17
N PRO A 92 12.79 5.98 23.70
CA PRO A 92 12.34 6.27 22.34
C PRO A 92 13.20 5.60 21.25
N SER A 93 14.51 5.47 21.47
CA SER A 93 15.42 4.80 20.53
C SER A 93 15.14 3.30 20.40
N THR A 94 14.83 2.62 21.51
CA THR A 94 14.42 1.21 21.47
C THR A 94 13.04 1.05 20.85
N ILE A 95 12.10 1.96 21.13
CA ILE A 95 10.77 1.95 20.51
C ILE A 95 10.87 2.14 18.98
N GLN A 96 11.86 2.89 18.49
CA GLN A 96 12.06 3.06 17.05
C GLN A 96 12.52 1.77 16.35
N SER A 97 13.35 0.93 16.97
CA SER A 97 13.86 -0.27 16.30
C SER A 97 12.88 -1.45 16.27
N LEU A 98 11.93 -1.49 17.21
CA LEU A 98 11.00 -2.62 17.37
C LEU A 98 9.95 -2.77 16.25
N PRO A 99 9.44 -1.71 15.60
CA PRO A 99 8.49 -1.83 14.50
C PRO A 99 9.09 -2.27 13.16
N THR A 100 10.41 -2.12 12.97
CA THR A 100 11.09 -2.42 11.70
C THR A 100 10.87 -3.86 11.21
N PRO A 101 10.96 -4.91 12.05
CA PRO A 101 10.65 -6.29 11.65
C PRO A 101 9.19 -6.49 11.21
N MET A 102 8.27 -5.58 11.59
CA MET A 102 6.88 -5.58 11.15
C MET A 102 6.65 -4.74 9.89
N SER A 103 7.72 -4.41 9.15
CA SER A 103 7.68 -3.58 7.93
C SER A 103 7.20 -2.14 8.15
N LEU A 104 7.35 -1.61 9.37
CA LEU A 104 7.09 -0.21 9.68
C LEU A 104 8.41 0.56 9.72
N LEU A 105 8.44 1.76 9.15
CA LEU A 105 9.65 2.61 9.10
C LEU A 105 9.49 3.85 10.00
N PRO A 106 9.65 3.70 11.33
CA PRO A 106 9.48 4.82 12.26
C PRO A 106 10.67 5.78 12.20
N THR A 107 10.35 7.08 12.25
CA THR A 107 11.33 8.17 12.34
C THR A 107 11.10 8.95 13.62
N LEU A 108 12.16 9.22 14.37
CA LEU A 108 12.08 10.08 15.56
C LEU A 108 11.95 11.54 15.14
N SER A 109 10.98 12.24 15.73
CA SER A 109 10.88 13.69 15.60
C SER A 109 11.82 14.35 16.60
N LEU A 110 12.72 15.22 16.12
CA LEU A 110 13.65 16.00 16.96
C LEU A 110 12.97 17.17 17.70
N ASN A 111 11.70 17.44 17.40
CA ASN A 111 11.00 18.66 17.84
C ASN A 111 9.95 18.44 18.94
N ASP A 112 9.90 17.27 19.59
CA ASP A 112 8.93 17.02 20.66
C ASP A 112 9.58 17.31 22.04
N PRO A 113 9.15 18.36 22.78
CA PRO A 113 9.80 18.84 24.01
C PRO A 113 9.58 17.96 25.25
N THR A 114 9.11 16.73 25.09
CA THR A 114 8.86 15.77 26.20
C THR A 114 9.73 14.52 26.08
N LEU A 115 11.04 14.72 25.89
CA LEU A 115 12.03 13.77 26.38
C LEU A 115 11.93 13.65 27.91
#